data_AF-A0A975FSM5-F1
#
_entry.id   AF-A0A975FSM5-F1
#
_cell.length_a   1.000
_cell.length_b   1.000
_cell.length_c   1.000
_cell.angle_alpha   90.00
_cell.angle_beta   90.00
_cell.angle_gamma   90.00
#
_symmetry.space_group_name_H-M   'P 1'
#
loop_
_entity.id
_entity.type
_entity.pdbx_description
1 polymer ?
#
loop_
_entity_poly.entity_id
_entity_poly.type
_entity_poly.pdbx_seq_one_letter_code
_entity_poly.pdbx_strand_id
1 'polypeptide(L)' 'MNQPKIFPNPATSDVNISSINPIKKLSVYSLQGELLFQKKYNQTDINLDIQNFADGIYILELQDKTRSFKQKLIVRN' A
#
# COMPACT_ATOMS: atom_id res chain seq x y z
N MET A 1 -11.05 -5.47 15.66
CA MET A 1 -10.39 -6.00 14.44
C MET A 1 -9.43 -4.95 13.94
N ASN A 2 -8.16 -5.29 13.71
CA ASN A 2 -7.12 -4.28 13.43
C ASN A 2 -6.74 -4.30 11.95
N GLN A 3 -6.89 -3.15 11.29
CA GLN A 3 -6.49 -2.93 9.90
C GLN A 3 -5.02 -2.48 9.83
N PRO A 4 -4.31 -2.75 8.72
CA PRO A 4 -2.99 -2.15 8.50
C PRO A 4 -3.04 -0.62 8.57
N LYS A 5 -2.00 -0.01 9.11
CA LYS A 5 -1.79 1.44 9.11
C LYS A 5 -0.95 1.80 7.89
N ILE A 6 -1.35 2.83 7.16
CA ILE A 6 -0.65 3.34 5.99
C ILE A 6 -0.45 4.84 6.18
N PHE A 7 0.81 5.29 6.20
CA PHE A 7 1.18 6.67 6.50
C PHE A 7 2.54 7.04 5.90
N PRO A 8 2.79 8.32 5.58
CA PRO A 8 1.83 9.42 5.62
C PRO A 8 0.75 9.27 4.54
N ASN A 9 -0.36 10.01 4.71
CA ASN A 9 -1.40 10.14 3.70
C ASN A 9 -2.04 11.53 3.85
N PRO A 10 -1.80 12.50 2.94
CA PRO A 10 -1.09 12.33 1.66
C PRO A 10 0.40 11.99 1.80
N ALA A 11 0.97 11.33 0.79
CA ALA A 11 2.38 10.93 0.72
C ALA A 11 3.09 11.60 -0.46
N THR A 12 4.41 11.82 -0.33
CA THR A 12 5.23 12.61 -1.26
C THR A 12 6.45 11.87 -1.82
N SER A 13 6.88 10.77 -1.20
CA SER A 13 8.07 10.03 -1.63
C SER A 13 8.03 8.58 -1.17
N ASP A 14 7.67 8.36 0.09
CA ASP A 14 7.68 7.03 0.70
C ASP A 14 6.41 6.84 1.54
N VAL A 15 5.93 5.60 1.57
CA VAL A 15 4.77 5.19 2.36
C VAL A 15 5.17 4.05 3.27
N ASN A 16 4.97 4.27 4.57
CA ASN A 16 5.12 3.24 5.58
C ASN A 16 3.79 2.52 5.77
N ILE A 17 3.89 1.20 5.74
CA ILE A 17 2.78 0.28 5.92
C ILE A 17 3.12 -0.60 7.11
N SER A 18 2.26 -0.61 8.12
CA SER A 18 2.46 -1.43 9.33
C SER A 18 1.22 -2.28 9.61
N SER A 19 1.43 -3.56 9.86
CA SER A 19 0.38 -4.55 10.09
C SER A 19 0.74 -5.47 11.24
N ILE A 20 -0.26 -5.96 11.97
CA ILE A 20 -0.06 -6.96 13.04
C ILE A 20 0.36 -8.31 12.46
N ASN A 21 -0.19 -8.67 11.30
CA ASN A 21 0.13 -9.91 10.61
C ASN A 21 1.14 -9.66 9.48
N PRO A 22 2.04 -10.62 9.18
CA PRO A 22 2.92 -10.54 8.04
C PRO A 22 2.15 -10.35 6.73
N ILE A 23 2.46 -9.27 6.03
CA ILE A 23 1.94 -8.98 4.71
C ILE A 23 2.61 -9.95 3.74
N LYS A 24 1.80 -10.68 2.97
CA LYS A 24 2.24 -11.67 1.99
C LYS A 24 2.31 -11.10 0.59
N LYS A 25 1.44 -10.15 0.27
CA LYS A 25 1.43 -9.46 -1.01
C LYS A 25 0.94 -8.03 -0.80
N LEU A 26 1.61 -7.10 -1.46
CA LEU A 26 1.18 -5.73 -1.63
C LEU A 26 0.95 -5.50 -3.12
N SER A 27 -0.23 -5.01 -3.47
CA SER A 27 -0.57 -4.55 -4.81
C SER A 27 -1.00 -3.09 -4.75
N VAL A 28 -0.62 -2.30 -5.75
CA VAL A 28 -1.07 -0.91 -5.90
C VAL A 28 -1.77 -0.76 -7.23
N TYR A 29 -2.97 -0.19 -7.19
CA TYR A 29 -3.82 0.03 -8.34
C TYR A 29 -4.08 1.51 -8.58
N SER A 30 -4.22 1.90 -9.85
CA SER A 30 -4.80 3.19 -10.22
C SER A 30 -6.31 3.24 -9.90
N LEU A 31 -6.93 4.42 -9.98
CA LEU A 31 -8.38 4.57 -9.83
C LEU A 31 -9.17 3.82 -10.93
N GLN A 32 -8.56 3.61 -12.10
CA GLN A 32 -9.15 2.85 -13.20
C GLN A 32 -9.02 1.33 -12.99
N GLY A 33 -8.35 0.88 -11.92
CA GLY A 33 -8.15 -0.53 -11.59
C GLY A 33 -6.94 -1.17 -12.26
N GLU A 34 -6.07 -0.39 -12.91
CA GLU A 34 -4.82 -0.88 -13.48
C GLU A 34 -3.84 -1.26 -12.36
N LEU A 35 -3.20 -2.43 -12.47
CA LEU A 35 -2.16 -2.86 -11.53
C LEU A 35 -0.83 -2.20 -11.86
N LEU A 36 -0.39 -1.26 -11.01
CA LEU A 36 0.83 -0.48 -11.22
C LEU A 36 2.05 -1.07 -10.50
N PHE A 37 1.83 -1.72 -9.36
CA PHE A 37 2.88 -2.34 -8.57
C PHE A 37 2.37 -3.61 -7.91
N GLN A 38 3.20 -4.65 -7.88
CA GLN A 38 2.93 -5.85 -7.09
C GLN A 38 4.23 -6.46 -6.56
N LYS A 39 4.27 -6.76 -5.27
CA LYS A 39 5.40 -7.47 -4.66
C LYS A 39 4.96 -8.41 -3.54
N LYS A 40 5.62 -9.56 -3.46
CA LYS A 40 5.46 -10.50 -2.35
C LYS A 40 6.35 -10.08 -1.18
N TYR A 41 5.82 -10.27 0.02
CA TYR A 41 6.48 -9.92 1.27
C TYR A 41 6.34 -11.05 2.30
N ASN A 42 7.09 -10.92 3.38
CA ASN A 42 6.91 -11.72 4.58
C ASN A 42 7.29 -10.92 5.84
N GLN A 43 6.78 -9.70 5.91
CA GLN A 43 7.12 -8.73 6.96
C GLN A 43 5.86 -7.99 7.42
N THR A 44 5.88 -7.50 8.66
CA THR A 44 4.81 -6.69 9.26
C THR A 44 4.89 -5.23 8.84
N ASP A 45 6.09 -4.77 8.52
CA ASP A 45 6.38 -3.38 8.18
C ASP A 45 7.01 -3.31 6.78
N ILE A 46 6.50 -2.43 5.93
CA ILE A 46 6.98 -2.21 4.56
C ILE A 46 7.16 -0.72 4.37
N ASN A 47 8.31 -0.33 3.84
CA ASN A 47 8.50 0.99 3.26
C ASN A 47 8.37 0.84 1.73
N LEU A 48 7.41 1.56 1.15
CA LEU A 48 7.14 1.59 -0.28
C LEU A 48 7.60 2.94 -0.83
N ASP A 49 8.60 2.90 -1.70
CA ASP A 49 9.02 4.05 -2.51
C ASP A 49 7.96 4.32 -3.58
N ILE A 50 7.44 5.55 -3.59
CA ILE A 50 6.43 6.06 -4.50
C ILE A 50 6.91 7.30 -5.28
N GLN A 51 8.21 7.62 -5.28
CA GLN A 51 8.74 8.82 -5.96
C GLN A 51 8.39 8.87 -7.45
N ASN A 52 8.25 7.70 -8.10
CA ASN A 52 7.89 7.58 -9.51
C ASN A 52 6.38 7.52 -9.77
N PHE A 53 5.54 7.67 -8.73
CA PHE A 53 4.09 7.72 -8.86
C PHE A 53 3.69 9.16 -9.14
N ALA A 54 2.77 9.36 -10.08
CA ALA A 54 2.21 10.68 -10.35
C ALA A 54 1.28 11.12 -9.21
N ASP A 55 1.03 12.43 -9.12
CA ASP A 55 0.00 12.95 -8.22
C ASP A 55 -1.36 12.35 -8.53
N GLY A 56 -2.04 11.86 -7.49
CA GLY A 56 -3.30 11.17 -7.69
C GLY A 56 -3.75 10.33 -6.52
N ILE A 57 -4.74 9.49 -6.80
CA ILE A 57 -5.31 8.55 -5.84
C ILE A 57 -5.00 7.14 -6.29
N TYR A 58 -4.57 6.32 -5.33
CA TYR A 58 -4.23 4.92 -5.53
C TYR A 58 -4.95 4.05 -4.53
N ILE A 59 -5.16 2.78 -4.89
CA ILE A 59 -5.68 1.76 -3.98
C ILE A 59 -4.56 0.79 -3.67
N LEU A 60 -4.16 0.72 -2.40
CA LEU A 60 -3.30 -0.35 -1.92
C LEU A 60 -4.15 -1.53 -1.48
N GLU A 61 -3.82 -2.70 -2.00
CA GLU A 61 -4.34 -3.99 -1.52
C GLU A 61 -3.24 -4.76 -0.79
N LEU A 62 -3.51 -5.11 0.46
CA LEU A 62 -2.62 -5.84 1.33
C LEU A 62 -3.23 -7.18 1.66
N GLN A 63 -2.53 -8.25 1.31
CA GLN A 63 -2.97 -9.61 1.58
C GLN A 63 -2.10 -10.21 2.68
N ASP A 64 -2.71 -10.64 3.78
CA ASP A 64 -2.08 -11.54 4.76
C ASP A 64 -2.37 -13.02 4.39
N LYS A 65 -2.14 -13.98 5.29
CA LYS A 65 -2.41 -15.40 4.98
C LYS A 65 -3.89 -15.72 4.74
N THR A 66 -4.81 -14.96 5.33
CA THR A 66 -6.25 -15.30 5.39
C THR A 66 -7.15 -14.18 4.90
N ARG A 67 -6.67 -12.94 4.81
CA ARG A 67 -7.45 -11.73 4.59
C ARG A 67 -6.79 -10.81 3.57
N SER A 68 -7.63 -10.01 2.93
CA SER A 68 -7.22 -8.87 2.10
C SER A 68 -7.78 -7.58 2.69
N PHE A 69 -6.97 -6.52 2.67
CA PHE A 69 -7.33 -5.17 3.11
C PHE A 69 -7.10 -4.20 1.96
N LYS A 70 -8.04 -3.30 1.71
CA LYS A 70 -7.91 -2.25 0.71
C LYS A 70 -7.95 -0.88 1.36
N GLN A 71 -7.02 0.00 0.98
CA GLN A 71 -6.96 1.35 1.53
C GLN A 71 -6.55 2.36 0.46
N LYS A 72 -7.19 3.53 0.52
CA LYS A 72 -6.92 4.67 -0.36
C LYS A 72 -5.66 5.40 0.07
N LEU A 73 -4.76 5.66 -0.86
CA LEU A 73 -3.59 6.53 -0.70
C LEU A 73 -3.72 7.73 -1.63
N ILE A 74 -3.38 8.90 -1.10
CA ILE A 74 -3.29 10.15 -1.86
C ILE A 74 -1.80 10.46 -2.02
N VAL A 75 -1.34 10.64 -3.25
CA VAL A 75 0.05 11.03 -3.57
C VAL A 75 0.04 12.48 -4.03
N ARG A 76 0.99 13.27 -3.49
CA ARG A 76 1.21 14.69 -3.76
C ARG A 76 2.71 14.97 -3.66
N ASN A 77 3.44 14.84 -4.77
CA ASN A 77 4.88 15.07 -4.83
C ASN A 77 5.24 16.56 -4.99
#